data_AF-A0A1M4S4C1-F1
#
_entry.id   AF-A0A1M4S4C1-F1
#
_cell.length_a   1.000
_cell.length_b   1.000
_cell.length_c   1.000
_cell.angle_alpha   90.00
_cell.angle_beta   90.00
_cell.angle_gamma   90.00
#
_symmetry.space_group_name_H-M   'P 1'
#
loop_
_entity.id
_entity.type
_entity.pdbx_description
1 polymer ?
#
loop_
_entity_poly.entity_id
_entity_poly.type
_entity_poly.pdbx_seq_one_letter_code
_entity_poly.pdbx_strand_id
1 'polypeptide(L)'
;MLKGRSLMKFFELRAEGLRHREISRVTGHSRNTVRRYLRDEAGKNEAARAPRRSKLDPFREVIDELVAQGLYSAPAIATTPHPSWL
;
A
#
# COMPACT_ATOMS: atom_id res chain seq x y z
N MET A 1 4.60 -0.67 -8.47
CA MET A 1 5.81 0.19 -8.52
C MET A 1 6.85 -0.50 -9.38
N LEU A 2 7.46 0.20 -10.35
CA LEU A 2 8.63 -0.36 -11.07
C LEU A 2 9.78 -0.52 -10.07
N LYS A 3 10.51 -1.63 -10.15
CA LYS A 3 11.64 -1.95 -9.26
C LYS A 3 12.88 -2.26 -10.08
N GLY A 4 14.05 -2.08 -9.46
CA GLY A 4 15.35 -2.62 -9.87
C GLY A 4 15.60 -2.59 -11.38
N ARG A 5 15.47 -3.75 -12.04
CA ARG A 5 15.87 -3.98 -13.43
C ARG A 5 15.14 -3.10 -14.46
N SER A 6 13.81 -3.03 -14.42
CA SER A 6 13.06 -2.21 -15.38
C SER A 6 13.36 -0.72 -15.21
N LEU A 7 13.69 -0.30 -14.00
CA LEU A 7 13.98 1.09 -13.67
C LEU A 7 15.41 1.47 -14.10
N MET A 8 16.39 0.60 -13.87
CA MET A 8 17.75 0.77 -14.43
C MET A 8 17.70 0.87 -15.96
N LYS A 9 16.86 0.05 -16.61
CA LYS A 9 16.75 0.11 -18.08
C LYS A 9 16.24 1.46 -18.59
N PHE A 10 15.42 2.19 -17.83
CA PHE A 10 15.01 3.55 -18.21
C PHE A 10 16.19 4.51 -18.18
N PHE A 11 17.03 4.43 -17.14
CA PHE A 11 18.19 5.30 -16.98
C PHE A 11 19.29 5.00 -18.01
N GLU A 12 19.54 3.72 -18.31
CA GLU A 12 20.44 3.30 -19.40
C GLU A 12 20.01 3.91 -20.73
N LEU A 13 18.76 3.67 -21.15
CA LEU A 13 18.25 4.20 -22.43
C LEU A 13 18.21 5.74 -22.44
N ARG A 14 18.02 6.37 -21.28
CA ARG A 14 18.09 7.82 -21.17
C ARG A 14 19.51 8.36 -21.32
N ALA A 15 20.50 7.66 -20.76
CA ALA A 15 21.92 7.98 -20.90
C ALA A 15 22.41 7.75 -22.34
N GLU A 16 21.86 6.74 -23.03
CA GLU A 16 22.02 6.53 -24.48
C GLU A 16 21.37 7.63 -25.35
N GLY A 17 20.67 8.59 -24.73
CA GLY A 17 20.10 9.77 -25.41
C GLY A 17 18.67 9.62 -25.89
N LEU A 18 18.01 8.49 -25.65
CA LEU A 18 16.63 8.27 -26.10
C LEU A 18 15.65 9.24 -25.41
N ARG A 19 14.62 9.64 -26.17
CA ARG A 19 13.50 10.42 -25.66
C ARG A 19 12.49 9.49 -24.99
N HIS A 20 11.73 10.03 -24.04
CA HIS A 20 10.69 9.32 -23.29
C HIS A 20 9.73 8.45 -24.15
N ARG A 21 9.39 8.91 -25.37
CA ARG A 21 8.50 8.17 -26.30
C ARG A 21 9.18 6.93 -26.89
N GLU A 22 10.48 7.00 -27.16
CA GLU A 22 11.26 5.89 -27.69
C GLU A 22 11.50 4.85 -26.59
N ILE A 23 11.87 5.31 -25.40
CA ILE A 23 11.98 4.45 -24.21
C ILE A 23 10.66 3.72 -23.95
N SER A 24 9.52 4.41 -24.08
CA SER A 24 8.19 3.80 -23.95
C SER A 24 7.95 2.68 -24.97
N ARG A 25 8.36 2.86 -26.24
CA ARG A 25 8.24 1.83 -27.28
C ARG A 25 9.14 0.63 -27.01
N VAL A 26 10.40 0.88 -26.60
CA VAL A 26 11.39 -0.17 -26.34
C VAL A 26 11.03 -0.98 -25.09
N THR A 27 10.55 -0.32 -24.04
CA THR A 27 10.30 -0.96 -22.74
C THR A 27 8.87 -1.45 -22.54
N GLY A 28 7.94 -1.09 -23.44
CA GLY A 28 6.52 -1.42 -23.34
C GLY A 28 5.76 -0.68 -22.23
N HIS A 29 6.42 0.20 -21.48
CA HIS A 29 5.79 1.02 -20.43
C HIS A 29 5.21 2.31 -21.00
N SER A 30 4.15 2.83 -20.35
CA SER A 30 3.55 4.09 -20.78
C SER A 30 4.55 5.25 -20.71
N ARG A 31 4.45 6.20 -21.64
CA ARG A 31 5.28 7.43 -21.63
C ARG A 31 5.20 8.17 -20.29
N ASN A 32 4.04 8.16 -19.64
CA ASN A 32 3.83 8.80 -18.34
C ASN A 32 4.62 8.09 -17.24
N THR A 33 4.66 6.76 -17.25
CA THR A 33 5.48 5.95 -16.33
C THR A 33 6.96 6.26 -16.53
N VAL A 34 7.44 6.25 -17.78
CA VAL A 34 8.84 6.58 -18.11
C VAL A 34 9.20 7.99 -17.64
N ARG A 35 8.37 8.99 -17.98
CA ARG A 35 8.57 10.38 -17.58
C ARG A 35 8.62 10.54 -16.06
N ARG A 36 7.69 9.91 -15.33
CA ARG A 36 7.64 9.97 -13.86
C ARG A 36 8.94 9.46 -13.25
N TYR A 37 9.40 8.28 -13.68
CA TYR A 37 10.59 7.66 -13.08
C TYR A 37 11.91 8.32 -13.47
N LEU A 38 12.00 8.93 -14.66
CA LEU A 38 13.20 9.67 -15.10
C LEU A 38 13.28 11.10 -14.55
N ARG A 39 12.14 11.74 -14.23
CA ARG A 39 12.13 13.12 -13.70
C ARG A 39 12.51 13.18 -12.22
N ASP A 40 12.03 12.21 -11.45
CA ASP A 40 12.09 12.29 -9.98
C ASP A 40 13.26 11.51 -9.37
N GLU A 41 14.27 11.13 -10.17
CA GLU A 41 15.36 10.18 -9.83
C GLU A 41 14.88 9.03 -8.95
N ALA A 42 14.47 7.94 -9.60
CA ALA A 42 14.11 6.70 -8.92
C ALA A 42 13.03 6.89 -7.85
N GLY A 43 11.91 7.50 -8.27
CA GLY A 43 10.64 7.41 -7.55
C GLY A 43 10.79 7.63 -6.06
N LYS A 44 11.18 8.86 -5.67
CA LYS A 44 11.04 9.39 -4.31
C LYS A 44 9.92 8.65 -3.63
N ASN A 45 10.32 7.74 -2.75
CA ASN A 45 9.53 6.65 -2.20
C ASN A 45 8.06 7.08 -2.12
N GLU A 46 7.21 6.60 -3.04
CA GLU A 46 5.77 6.70 -2.85
C GLU A 46 5.56 5.95 -1.54
N ALA A 47 5.45 6.71 -0.43
CA ALA A 47 5.35 6.16 0.90
C ALA A 47 4.27 5.10 0.84
N ALA A 48 4.59 3.89 1.30
CA ALA A 48 3.63 2.79 1.29
C ALA A 48 2.32 3.35 1.84
N ARG A 49 1.27 3.32 1.02
CA ARG A 49 0.02 3.98 1.35
C ARG A 49 -0.41 3.46 2.71
N ALA A 50 -0.66 4.37 3.66
CA ALA A 50 -1.08 3.98 4.99
C ALA A 50 -2.24 2.97 4.86
N PRO A 51 -2.19 1.85 5.60
CA PRO A 51 -3.26 0.86 5.54
C PRO A 51 -4.59 1.57 5.84
N ARG A 52 -5.64 1.19 5.10
CA ARG A 52 -6.96 1.77 5.32
C ARG A 52 -7.40 1.39 6.72
N ARG A 53 -7.95 2.37 7.46
CA ARG A 53 -8.58 2.08 8.75
C ARG A 53 -9.71 1.06 8.56
N SER A 54 -9.73 0.02 9.38
CA SER A 54 -10.82 -0.95 9.47
C SER A 54 -12.00 -0.34 10.21
N LYS A 55 -13.21 -0.85 9.94
CA LYS A 55 -14.39 -0.54 10.76
C LYS A 55 -14.22 -0.97 12.22
N LEU A 56 -13.36 -1.94 12.48
CA LEU A 56 -13.08 -2.47 13.82
C LEU A 56 -11.98 -1.72 14.56
N ASP A 57 -11.22 -0.85 13.88
CA ASP A 57 -10.13 -0.12 14.53
C ASP A 57 -10.58 0.70 15.75
N PRO A 58 -11.75 1.38 15.74
CA PRO A 58 -12.25 2.09 16.92
C PRO A 58 -12.62 1.18 18.10
N PHE A 59 -12.79 -0.12 17.86
CA PHE A 59 -13.30 -1.08 18.85
C PHE A 59 -12.22 -2.06 19.31
N ARG A 60 -10.95 -1.82 18.97
CA ARG A 60 -9.87 -2.78 19.22
C ARG A 60 -9.69 -3.10 20.71
N GLU A 61 -9.73 -2.09 21.56
CA GLU A 61 -9.65 -2.26 23.02
C GLU A 61 -10.79 -3.13 23.56
N VAL A 62 -12.03 -2.83 23.13
CA VAL A 62 -13.21 -3.62 23.51
C VAL A 62 -13.09 -5.08 23.04
N ILE A 63 -12.59 -5.30 21.82
CA ILE A 63 -12.37 -6.66 21.30
C ILE A 63 -11.32 -7.39 22.13
N ASP A 64 -10.22 -6.74 22.49
CA ASP A 64 -9.16 -7.32 23.30
C ASP A 64 -9.66 -7.70 24.71
N GLU A 65 -10.52 -6.87 25.32
CA GLU A 65 -11.19 -7.16 26.59
C GLU A 65 -12.13 -8.38 26.49
N LEU A 66 -12.96 -8.46 25.45
CA LEU A 66 -13.85 -9.60 25.23
C LEU A 66 -13.07 -10.91 25.04
N VAL A 67 -11.96 -10.85 24.29
CA VAL A 67 -11.05 -12.00 24.10
C VAL A 67 -10.42 -12.43 25.42
N ALA A 68 -10.01 -11.48 26.28
CA ALA A 68 -9.47 -11.76 27.61
C ALA A 68 -10.53 -12.39 28.55
N GLN A 69 -11.80 -12.04 28.36
CA GLN A 69 -12.94 -12.64 29.07
C GLN A 69 -13.37 -14.01 28.51
N GLY A 70 -12.70 -14.52 27.47
CA GLY A 70 -13.02 -15.81 26.84
C GLY A 70 -14.20 -15.75 25.86
N LEU A 71 -14.64 -14.56 25.47
CA LEU A 71 -15.80 -14.34 24.61
C LEU A 71 -15.38 -14.27 23.14
N TYR A 72 -15.22 -15.43 22.52
CA TYR A 72 -14.74 -15.55 21.13
C TYR A 72 -15.84 -15.54 20.06
N SER A 73 -17.12 -15.44 20.47
CA SER A 73 -18.25 -15.56 19.55
C SER A 73 -19.36 -14.55 19.86
N ALA A 74 -20.10 -14.14 18.81
CA ALA A 74 -21.20 -13.19 18.96
C ALA A 74 -22.29 -13.67 19.93
N PRO A 75 -22.70 -14.96 19.95
CA PRO A 75 -23.64 -15.44 20.95
C PRO A 75 -23.10 -15.34 22.38
N ALA A 76 -21.81 -15.65 22.59
CA ALA A 76 -21.19 -15.54 23.93
C ALA A 76 -21.21 -14.08 24.42
N ILE A 77 -20.89 -13.13 23.53
CA ILE A 77 -20.94 -11.69 23.82
C ILE A 77 -22.38 -11.21 24.09
N ALA A 78 -23.36 -11.70 23.33
CA ALA A 78 -24.76 -11.31 23.51
C ALA A 78 -25.39 -11.89 24.79
N THR A 79 -24.90 -13.05 25.26
CA THR A 79 -25.43 -13.73 26.46
C THR A 79 -24.79 -13.20 27.74
N THR A 80 -23.57 -12.66 27.65
CA THR A 80 -22.85 -12.08 28.78
C THR A 80 -22.67 -10.58 28.56
N PRO A 81 -23.63 -9.74 29.02
CA PRO A 81 -23.54 -8.29 28.83
C PRO A 81 -22.34 -7.71 29.58
N HIS A 82 -21.53 -6.92 28.88
CA HIS A 82 -20.42 -6.19 29.48
C HIS A 82 -20.97 -5.08 30.39
N PRO A 83 -20.46 -4.89 31.62
CA PRO A 83 -21.01 -3.94 32.59
C PRO A 83 -20.95 -2.47 32.15
N SER A 84 -20.19 -2.12 31.11
CA SER A 84 -20.15 -0.77 30.53
C SER A 84 -21.21 -0.51 29.45
N TRP A 85 -22.03 -1.51 29.08
CA TRP A 85 -23.07 -1.40 28.06
C TRP A 85 -24.50 -1.25 28.62
N LEU A 86 -24.63 -1.26 29.96
CA LEU A 86 -25.87 -1.01 30.71
C LEU A 86 -25.81 0.36 31.38
#